data_AF-A0A4Y7SLT9-F1
#
_entry.id   AF-A0A4Y7SLT9-F1
#
_cell.length_a   1.000
_cell.length_b   1.000
_cell.length_c   1.000
_cell.angle_alpha   90.00
_cell.angle_beta   90.00
_cell.angle_gamma   90.00
#
_symmetry.space_group_name_H-M   'P 1'
#
loop_
_entity.id
_entity.type
_entity.pdbx_description
1 polymer ?
#
loop_
_entity_poly.entity_id
_entity_poly.type
_entity_poly.pdbx_seq_one_letter_code
_entity_poly.pdbx_strand_id
1 'polypeptide(L)'
;MLANAISLLSFLSISAGLDGRFRACDNSQHRAPTPPSVGQDEHTVRECSSCHSVVYCSQRCQKEDWESLHQAECRGMRNEHHVLRYTKGLRYSQTYRAFHLSVLRRAFDGESPVLKLAKVVIPDPWSRKGVYLGRKVVLSIDVADIDDPLSVDPLPDFIKMTLPHIPKHLAKRFKDLVGLFTAFETSETDKAPVLVNGTFFYGDLEVNHLVLLRKSQAMATTHQRQDLPPKVEICGSLVYTW
;
A
#
# COMPACT_ATOMS: atom_id res chain seq x y z
N MET A 1 26.66 0.94 -9.92
CA MET A 1 25.24 1.32 -9.71
C MET A 1 24.45 0.24 -8.95
N LEU A 2 24.53 -1.05 -9.31
CA LEU A 2 23.92 -2.17 -8.55
C LEU A 2 24.28 -2.20 -7.04
N ALA A 3 25.52 -1.84 -6.67
CA ALA A 3 25.94 -1.80 -5.27
C ALA A 3 25.16 -0.78 -4.41
N ASN A 4 24.73 0.34 -4.99
CA ASN A 4 23.93 1.35 -4.28
C ASN A 4 22.49 0.88 -4.07
N ALA A 5 21.90 0.18 -5.04
CA ALA A 5 20.56 -0.40 -4.92
C ALA A 5 20.51 -1.49 -3.83
N ILE A 6 21.53 -2.35 -3.73
CA ILE A 6 21.62 -3.39 -2.70
C ILE A 6 21.80 -2.77 -1.30
N SER A 7 22.61 -1.71 -1.17
CA SER A 7 22.79 -0.99 0.10
C SER A 7 21.49 -0.28 0.53
N LEU A 8 20.75 0.30 -0.42
CA LEU A 8 19.45 0.93 -0.20
C LEU A 8 18.39 -0.08 0.27
N LEU A 9 18.28 -1.24 -0.39
CA LEU A 9 17.35 -2.31 0.00
C LEU A 9 17.69 -2.91 1.37
N SER A 10 18.98 -3.01 1.69
CA SER A 10 19.47 -3.49 2.99
C SER A 10 19.15 -2.47 4.10
N PHE A 11 19.37 -1.18 3.85
CA PHE A 11 19.03 -0.09 4.77
C PHE A 11 17.50 -0.01 5.00
N LEU A 12 16.70 -0.09 3.93
CA LEU A 12 15.25 -0.10 4.01
C LEU A 12 14.73 -1.32 4.79
N SER A 13 15.35 -2.49 4.62
CA SER A 13 15.00 -3.71 5.36
C SER A 13 15.34 -3.61 6.85
N ILE A 14 16.50 -3.05 7.20
CA ILE A 14 16.91 -2.83 8.60
C ILE A 14 15.98 -1.81 9.26
N SER A 15 15.70 -0.67 8.62
CA SER A 15 14.77 0.31 9.16
C SER A 15 13.34 -0.23 9.22
N ALA A 16 12.88 -1.04 8.25
CA ALA A 16 11.54 -1.64 8.27
C ALA A 16 11.36 -2.69 9.39
N GLY A 17 12.45 -3.33 9.84
CA GLY A 17 12.43 -4.25 10.99
C GLY A 17 12.32 -3.55 12.35
N LEU A 18 12.67 -2.27 12.45
CA LEU A 18 12.67 -1.48 13.69
C LEU A 18 11.32 -0.77 13.96
N ASP A 19 10.58 -0.41 12.91
CA ASP A 19 9.20 0.08 13.03
C ASP A 19 8.27 -1.12 13.21
N GLY A 20 7.95 -1.47 14.46
CA GLY A 20 7.18 -2.64 14.87
C GLY A 20 6.18 -3.18 13.83
N ARG A 21 6.26 -4.49 13.55
CA ARG A 21 5.52 -5.26 12.54
C ARG A 21 4.36 -4.48 11.91
N PHE A 22 4.63 -3.95 10.73
CA PHE A 22 3.66 -3.26 9.89
C PHE A 22 2.36 -4.09 9.75
N ARG A 23 1.22 -3.49 10.11
CA ARG A 23 -0.09 -4.16 10.07
C ARG A 23 -0.83 -3.76 8.80
N ALA A 24 -0.82 -4.64 7.81
CA ALA A 24 -1.63 -4.50 6.60
C ALA A 24 -2.98 -5.23 6.75
N CYS A 25 -4.02 -4.71 6.11
CA CYS A 25 -5.32 -5.35 5.97
C CYS A 25 -5.88 -5.04 4.58
N ASP A 26 -6.23 -6.07 3.82
CA ASP A 26 -6.77 -5.95 2.46
C ASP A 26 -8.28 -5.75 2.42
N ASN A 27 -8.97 -5.92 3.55
CA ASN A 27 -10.39 -5.62 3.64
C ASN A 27 -10.60 -4.10 3.50
N SER A 28 -11.22 -3.68 2.39
CA SER A 28 -11.50 -2.27 2.09
C SER A 28 -12.53 -1.63 3.03
N GLN A 29 -13.30 -2.45 3.75
CA GLN A 29 -14.24 -2.03 4.78
C GLN A 29 -13.59 -1.96 6.17
N HIS A 30 -12.27 -2.12 6.25
CA HIS A 30 -11.54 -2.03 7.50
C HIS A 30 -11.68 -0.62 8.10
N ARG A 31 -12.52 -0.52 9.13
CA ARG A 31 -12.52 0.63 10.04
C ARG A 31 -11.29 0.48 10.94
N ALA A 32 -10.43 1.50 10.96
CA ALA A 32 -9.20 1.51 11.75
C ALA A 32 -9.50 0.95 13.15
N PRO A 33 -8.68 0.02 13.68
CA PRO A 33 -8.99 -0.61 14.94
C PRO A 33 -9.06 0.48 16.01
N THR A 34 -10.11 0.46 16.83
CA THR A 34 -10.00 1.04 18.16
C THR A 34 -8.71 0.50 18.80
N PRO A 35 -7.91 1.35 19.47
CA PRO A 35 -6.67 0.91 20.09
C PRO A 35 -6.96 -0.35 20.91
N PRO A 36 -6.14 -1.40 20.77
CA PRO A 36 -6.43 -2.69 21.37
C PRO A 36 -6.63 -2.48 22.87
N SER A 37 -7.76 -2.97 23.38
CA SER A 37 -7.97 -3.09 24.81
C SER A 37 -6.79 -3.88 25.38
N VAL A 38 -6.10 -3.30 26.37
CA VAL A 38 -4.95 -3.91 27.05
C VAL A 38 -5.32 -5.34 27.45
N GLY A 39 -4.68 -6.34 26.85
CA GLY A 39 -4.89 -7.76 27.15
C GLY A 39 -5.48 -8.64 26.04
N GLN A 40 -5.74 -8.12 24.83
CA GLN A 40 -6.09 -8.99 23.69
C GLN A 40 -4.85 -9.48 22.94
N ASP A 41 -4.85 -10.78 22.67
CA ASP A 41 -3.79 -11.57 22.03
C ASP A 41 -3.07 -10.83 20.90
N GLU A 42 -1.76 -11.08 20.86
CA GLU A 42 -0.83 -10.61 19.83
C GLU A 42 -1.46 -10.75 18.43
N HIS A 43 -1.91 -9.62 17.87
CA HIS A 43 -2.58 -9.55 16.57
C HIS A 43 -1.62 -9.96 15.44
N THR A 44 -1.50 -11.28 15.24
CA THR A 44 -0.79 -11.87 14.11
C THR A 44 -1.55 -11.56 12.84
N VAL A 45 -0.86 -11.00 11.85
CA VAL A 45 -1.39 -10.81 10.50
C VAL A 45 -1.73 -12.19 9.93
N ARG A 46 -2.93 -12.34 9.38
CA ARG A 46 -3.44 -13.60 8.84
C ARG A 46 -3.50 -13.51 7.33
N GLU A 47 -2.84 -14.42 6.63
CA GLU A 47 -3.01 -14.59 5.20
C GLU A 47 -4.13 -15.59 4.90
N CYS A 48 -4.76 -15.45 3.73
CA CYS A 48 -5.65 -16.51 3.24
C CYS A 48 -4.83 -17.76 2.92
N SER A 49 -5.10 -18.87 3.62
CA SER A 49 -4.43 -20.17 3.44
C SER A 49 -4.65 -20.81 2.06
N SER A 50 -5.52 -20.23 1.25
CA SER A 50 -5.87 -20.72 -0.08
C SER A 50 -5.06 -20.02 -1.17
N CYS A 51 -5.16 -18.69 -1.27
CA CYS A 51 -4.47 -17.96 -2.34
C CYS A 51 -3.11 -17.41 -1.89
N HIS A 52 -2.87 -17.27 -0.58
CA HIS A 52 -1.69 -16.62 0.00
C HIS A 52 -1.43 -15.18 -0.48
N SER A 53 -2.39 -14.54 -1.15
CA SER A 53 -2.22 -13.20 -1.74
C SER A 53 -2.71 -12.06 -0.85
N VAL A 54 -3.80 -12.29 -0.10
CA VAL A 54 -4.46 -11.27 0.74
C VAL A 54 -4.17 -11.48 2.22
N VAL A 55 -4.08 -10.37 2.97
CA VAL A 55 -3.80 -10.35 4.41
C VAL A 55 -4.86 -9.60 5.21
N TYR A 56 -5.07 -10.04 6.44
CA TYR A 56 -6.07 -9.52 7.36
C TYR A 56 -5.49 -9.31 8.73
N CYS A 57 -5.92 -8.24 9.40
CA CYS A 57 -5.55 -7.98 10.79
C CYS A 57 -6.38 -8.79 11.81
N SER A 58 -7.45 -9.44 11.36
CA SER A 58 -8.37 -10.23 12.21
C SER A 58 -9.23 -11.19 11.38
N GLN A 59 -9.77 -12.22 12.04
CA GLN A 59 -10.73 -13.14 11.42
C GLN A 59 -12.04 -12.42 11.01
N ARG A 60 -12.45 -11.39 11.76
CA ARG A 60 -13.60 -10.55 11.40
C ARG A 60 -13.37 -9.90 10.03
N CYS A 61 -12.22 -9.25 9.84
CA CYS A 61 -11.89 -8.61 8.56
C CYS A 61 -11.80 -9.63 7.42
N GLN A 62 -11.27 -10.83 7.68
CA GLN A 62 -11.27 -11.91 6.68
C GLN A 62 -12.69 -12.32 6.27
N LYS A 63 -13.60 -12.50 7.24
CA LYS A 63 -14.99 -12.90 6.96
C LYS A 63 -15.74 -11.83 6.16
N GLU A 64 -15.63 -10.57 6.56
CA GLU A 64 -16.26 -9.43 5.87
C GLU A 64 -15.75 -9.29 4.42
N ASP A 65 -14.44 -9.42 4.20
CA ASP A 65 -13.87 -9.35 2.86
C ASP A 65 -14.22 -10.59 2.02
N TRP A 66 -14.27 -11.78 2.65
CA TRP A 66 -14.71 -13.03 2.00
C TRP A 66 -16.10 -12.88 1.39
N GLU A 67 -17.06 -12.39 2.19
CA GLU A 67 -18.46 -12.25 1.77
C GLU A 67 -18.66 -11.16 0.70
N SER A 68 -17.82 -10.12 0.69
CA SER A 68 -18.01 -8.95 -0.18
C SER A 68 -17.21 -8.99 -1.49
N LEU A 69 -16.01 -9.56 -1.46
CA LEU A 69 -15.06 -9.53 -2.57
C LEU A 69 -14.35 -10.87 -2.71
N HIS A 70 -13.59 -11.26 -1.69
CA HIS A 70 -12.53 -12.24 -1.80
C HIS A 70 -13.01 -13.62 -2.24
N GLN A 71 -14.22 -14.05 -1.90
CA GLN A 71 -14.73 -15.35 -2.37
C GLN A 71 -14.68 -15.49 -3.90
N ALA A 72 -15.06 -14.44 -4.65
CA ALA A 72 -15.03 -14.43 -6.11
C ALA A 72 -13.60 -14.34 -6.69
N GLU A 73 -12.69 -13.73 -5.94
CA GLU A 73 -11.32 -13.45 -6.36
C GLU A 73 -10.36 -14.59 -6.04
N CYS A 74 -10.63 -15.33 -4.95
CA CYS A 74 -9.71 -16.27 -4.32
C CYS A 74 -9.24 -17.35 -5.29
N ARG A 75 -10.14 -17.85 -6.16
CA ARG A 75 -9.78 -18.85 -7.16
C ARG A 75 -8.79 -18.32 -8.19
N GLY A 76 -8.99 -17.09 -8.67
CA GLY A 76 -8.08 -16.44 -9.62
C GLY A 76 -6.70 -16.21 -9.00
N MET A 77 -6.67 -15.61 -7.81
CA MET A 77 -5.43 -15.38 -7.07
C MET A 77 -4.70 -16.67 -6.71
N ARG A 78 -5.42 -17.72 -6.32
CA ARG A 78 -4.84 -19.04 -6.06
C ARG A 78 -4.15 -19.60 -7.30
N ASN A 79 -4.80 -19.50 -8.46
CA ASN A 79 -4.21 -19.95 -9.73
C ASN A 79 -2.93 -19.16 -10.06
N GLU A 80 -2.95 -17.84 -9.92
CA GLU A 80 -1.76 -17.00 -10.12
C GLU A 80 -0.62 -17.38 -9.17
N HIS A 81 -0.92 -17.54 -7.88
CA HIS A 81 0.05 -18.02 -6.89
C HIS A 81 0.64 -19.39 -7.28
N HIS A 82 -0.16 -20.33 -7.77
CA HIS A 82 0.34 -21.61 -8.28
C HIS A 82 1.23 -21.44 -9.51
N VAL A 83 0.85 -20.62 -10.49
CA VAL A 83 1.66 -20.37 -11.68
C VAL A 83 3.01 -19.76 -11.29
N LEU A 84 3.01 -18.73 -10.44
CA LEU A 84 4.24 -18.10 -9.96
C LEU A 84 5.13 -19.11 -9.24
N ARG A 85 4.57 -19.89 -8.32
CA ARG A 85 5.33 -20.84 -7.50
C ARG A 85 5.89 -22.02 -8.28
N TYR A 86 5.09 -22.63 -9.15
CA TYR A 86 5.43 -23.91 -9.78
C TYR A 86 5.97 -23.76 -11.20
N THR A 87 5.60 -22.69 -11.92
CA THR A 87 6.08 -22.44 -13.28
C THR A 87 7.28 -21.51 -13.28
N LYS A 88 7.24 -20.43 -12.49
CA LYS A 88 8.33 -19.44 -12.43
C LYS A 88 9.32 -19.68 -11.28
N GLY A 89 9.01 -20.57 -10.34
CA GLY A 89 9.81 -20.77 -9.12
C GLY A 89 9.81 -19.56 -8.18
N LEU A 90 8.93 -18.58 -8.41
CA LEU A 90 8.85 -17.33 -7.66
C LEU A 90 7.87 -17.48 -6.50
N ARG A 91 8.26 -17.01 -5.31
CA ARG A 91 7.40 -16.97 -4.12
C ARG A 91 7.31 -15.55 -3.60
N TYR A 92 6.33 -14.80 -4.09
CA TYR A 92 6.02 -13.48 -3.55
C TYR A 92 5.41 -13.64 -2.15
N SER A 93 6.25 -13.47 -1.12
CA SER A 93 5.88 -13.72 0.27
C SER A 93 5.28 -12.47 0.94
N GLN A 94 4.60 -12.68 2.06
CA GLN A 94 4.08 -11.58 2.87
C GLN A 94 5.18 -10.69 3.48
N THR A 95 6.40 -11.22 3.62
CA THR A 95 7.56 -10.41 4.02
C THR A 95 7.91 -9.38 2.95
N TYR A 96 7.91 -9.77 1.67
CA TYR A 96 8.13 -8.83 0.56
C TYR A 96 6.98 -7.83 0.43
N ARG A 97 5.75 -8.29 0.63
CA ARG A 97 4.58 -7.40 0.67
C ARG A 97 4.71 -6.34 1.76
N ALA A 98 5.02 -6.74 2.99
CA ALA A 98 5.21 -5.83 4.11
C ALA A 98 6.36 -4.85 3.84
N PHE A 99 7.45 -5.33 3.23
CA PHE A 99 8.57 -4.48 2.80
C PHE A 99 8.12 -3.42 1.78
N HIS A 100 7.45 -3.81 0.69
CA HIS A 100 6.95 -2.86 -0.32
C HIS A 100 6.01 -1.82 0.29
N LEU A 101 5.06 -2.25 1.13
CA LEU A 101 4.14 -1.34 1.81
C LEU A 101 4.89 -0.37 2.75
N SER A 102 5.96 -0.81 3.42
CA SER A 102 6.79 0.06 4.25
C SER A 102 7.52 1.13 3.42
N VAL A 103 7.97 0.79 2.21
CA VAL A 103 8.60 1.73 1.28
C VAL A 103 7.60 2.79 0.84
N LEU A 104 6.40 2.38 0.39
CA LEU A 104 5.34 3.32 -0.03
C LEU A 104 4.89 4.22 1.11
N ARG A 105 4.74 3.66 2.32
CA ARG A 105 4.41 4.45 3.51
C ARG A 105 5.48 5.51 3.79
N ARG A 106 6.76 5.15 3.82
CA ARG A 106 7.85 6.11 4.08
C ARG A 106 7.97 7.17 2.99
N ALA A 107 7.72 6.78 1.74
CA ALA A 107 7.65 7.72 0.62
C ALA A 107 6.55 8.75 0.85
N PHE A 108 5.36 8.30 1.24
CA PHE A 108 4.23 9.16 1.56
C PHE A 108 4.44 10.04 2.80
N ASP A 109 5.17 9.54 3.80
CA ASP A 109 5.55 10.30 4.99
C ASP A 109 6.59 11.40 4.70
N GLY A 110 7.20 11.42 3.51
CA GLY A 110 8.30 12.34 3.17
C GLY A 110 9.62 11.98 3.84
N GLU A 111 9.67 10.84 4.52
CA GLU A 111 10.85 10.36 5.24
C GLU A 111 11.73 9.44 4.38
N SER A 112 11.25 8.97 3.23
CA SER A 112 11.96 8.02 2.37
C SER A 112 13.36 8.51 1.99
N PRO A 113 14.43 7.83 2.46
CA PRO A 113 15.79 8.12 2.02
C PRO A 113 15.96 7.91 0.52
N VAL A 114 15.20 7.01 -0.10
CA VAL A 114 15.25 6.72 -1.54
C VAL A 114 14.91 7.97 -2.34
N LEU A 115 13.78 8.60 -2.03
CA LEU A 115 13.33 9.79 -2.75
C LEU A 115 14.25 10.98 -2.48
N LYS A 116 14.80 11.09 -1.26
CA LYS A 116 15.82 12.10 -0.92
C LYS A 116 17.10 11.91 -1.73
N LEU A 117 17.55 10.66 -1.92
CA LEU A 117 18.76 10.33 -2.69
C LEU A 117 18.58 10.56 -4.19
N ALA A 118 17.40 10.27 -4.72
CA ALA A 118 17.06 10.52 -6.12
C ALA A 118 16.97 12.03 -6.44
N LYS A 119 17.17 12.93 -5.44
CA LYS A 119 16.97 14.38 -5.55
C LYS A 119 15.62 14.74 -6.16
N VAL A 120 14.65 13.84 -6.01
CA VAL A 120 13.28 14.08 -6.42
C VAL A 120 12.79 15.16 -5.48
N VAL A 121 12.78 16.39 -5.99
CA VAL A 121 12.01 17.45 -5.36
C VAL A 121 10.60 16.90 -5.43
N ILE A 122 10.06 16.50 -4.29
CA ILE A 122 8.64 16.20 -4.13
C ILE A 122 8.04 17.61 -4.10
N PRO A 123 7.51 18.18 -5.22
CA PRO A 123 7.04 19.56 -5.27
C PRO A 123 6.30 20.00 -4.00
N ASP A 124 6.74 21.03 -3.28
CA ASP A 124 6.00 21.57 -2.13
C ASP A 124 4.48 21.94 -2.39
N PRO A 125 3.94 21.86 -3.61
CA PRO A 125 2.50 21.62 -3.85
C PRO A 125 1.87 20.35 -3.25
N TRP A 126 2.64 19.37 -2.75
CA TRP A 126 2.10 18.16 -2.10
C TRP A 126 1.47 18.43 -0.73
N SER A 127 1.45 19.68 -0.28
CA SER A 127 0.74 20.09 0.93
C SER A 127 -0.80 20.05 0.72
N ARG A 128 -1.36 18.83 0.60
CA ARG A 128 -2.23 18.23 1.65
C ARG A 128 -3.28 17.21 1.15
N LYS A 129 -3.57 17.01 -0.15
CA LYS A 129 -4.92 16.50 -0.52
C LYS A 129 -5.10 15.44 -1.62
N GLY A 130 -4.04 14.92 -2.26
CA GLY A 130 -4.23 14.02 -3.42
C GLY A 130 -4.98 14.70 -4.58
N VAL A 131 -4.88 16.03 -4.66
CA VAL A 131 -5.51 16.87 -5.68
C VAL A 131 -4.44 17.76 -6.30
N TYR A 132 -4.32 17.74 -7.63
CA TYR A 132 -3.46 18.62 -8.41
C TYR A 132 -4.33 19.40 -9.40
N LEU A 133 -4.23 20.74 -9.37
CA LEU A 133 -5.06 21.62 -10.22
C LEU A 133 -6.57 21.33 -10.13
N GLY A 134 -7.06 21.01 -8.93
CA GLY A 134 -8.48 20.68 -8.70
C GLY A 134 -8.90 19.27 -9.13
N ARG A 135 -7.98 18.43 -9.60
CA ARG A 135 -8.24 17.05 -10.02
C ARG A 135 -7.65 16.06 -9.04
N LYS A 136 -8.37 14.97 -8.73
CA LYS A 136 -7.81 13.85 -7.97
C LYS A 136 -6.66 13.21 -8.78
N VAL A 137 -5.57 12.90 -8.09
CA VAL A 137 -4.37 12.29 -8.69
C VAL A 137 -3.98 11.00 -7.98
N VAL A 138 -3.25 10.15 -8.69
CA VAL A 138 -2.56 8.98 -8.15
C VAL A 138 -1.07 9.27 -8.14
N LEU A 139 -0.43 8.97 -7.01
CA LEU A 139 1.03 9.04 -6.89
C LEU A 139 1.61 7.71 -7.34
N SER A 140 2.34 7.68 -8.45
CA SER A 140 2.98 6.48 -8.93
C SER A 140 4.47 6.51 -8.55
N ILE A 141 4.95 5.45 -7.91
CA ILE A 141 6.34 5.30 -7.46
C ILE A 141 6.92 4.08 -8.16
N ASP A 142 7.83 4.30 -9.10
CA ASP A 142 8.60 3.22 -9.70
C ASP A 142 9.97 3.15 -9.03
N VAL A 143 10.20 2.10 -8.25
CA VAL A 143 11.45 1.95 -7.50
C VAL A 143 12.60 1.48 -8.41
N ALA A 144 12.31 1.01 -9.63
CA ALA A 144 13.31 0.62 -10.61
C ALA A 144 13.69 1.73 -11.59
N ASP A 145 12.82 2.71 -11.81
CA ASP A 145 13.15 3.89 -12.61
C ASP A 145 14.04 4.86 -11.79
N ILE A 146 15.33 4.87 -12.10
CA ILE A 146 16.31 5.69 -11.39
C ILE A 146 16.22 7.15 -11.83
N ASP A 147 15.76 7.40 -13.05
CA ASP A 147 15.74 8.72 -13.66
C ASP A 147 14.45 9.47 -13.29
N ASP A 148 13.32 8.76 -13.25
CA ASP A 148 12.01 9.31 -12.87
C ASP A 148 11.21 8.36 -11.96
N PRO A 149 11.63 8.15 -10.70
CA PRO A 149 10.98 7.22 -9.79
C PRO A 149 9.59 7.66 -9.30
N LEU A 150 9.11 8.84 -9.70
CA LEU A 150 7.91 9.47 -9.15
C LEU A 150 7.10 10.20 -10.22
N SER A 151 5.93 9.68 -10.57
CA SER A 151 4.98 10.36 -11.45
C SER A 151 3.66 10.70 -10.75
N VAL A 152 2.94 11.66 -11.34
CA VAL A 152 1.67 12.18 -10.82
C VAL A 152 0.63 12.10 -11.91
N ASP A 153 -0.26 11.13 -11.79
CA ASP A 153 -1.21 10.82 -12.85
C ASP A 153 -2.60 11.34 -12.46
N PRO A 154 -3.28 12.14 -13.31
CA PRO A 154 -4.70 12.42 -13.12
C PRO A 154 -5.47 11.11 -12.99
N LEU A 155 -6.35 11.01 -12.00
CA LEU A 155 -7.05 9.76 -11.69
C LEU A 155 -7.77 9.13 -12.91
N PRO A 156 -8.46 9.89 -13.80
CA PRO A 156 -9.06 9.30 -14.99
C PRO A 156 -8.04 8.68 -15.95
N ASP A 157 -6.88 9.31 -16.10
CA ASP A 157 -5.81 8.84 -16.98
C ASP A 157 -5.15 7.59 -16.39
N PHE A 158 -4.86 7.60 -15.09
CA PHE A 158 -4.40 6.42 -14.36
C PHE A 158 -5.36 5.24 -14.50
N ILE A 159 -6.68 5.44 -14.31
CA ILE A 159 -7.67 4.36 -14.46
C ILE A 159 -7.67 3.83 -15.89
N LYS A 160 -7.63 4.71 -16.89
CA LYS A 160 -7.62 4.33 -18.32
C LYS A 160 -6.40 3.49 -18.65
N MET A 161 -5.23 3.84 -18.12
CA MET A 161 -3.97 3.13 -18.36
C MET A 161 -3.91 1.81 -17.58
N THR A 162 -4.31 1.79 -16.31
CA THR A 162 -4.10 0.65 -15.41
C THR A 162 -5.17 -0.43 -15.56
N LEU A 163 -6.45 -0.06 -15.76
CA LEU A 163 -7.57 -1.01 -15.77
C LEU A 163 -7.42 -2.18 -16.77
N PRO A 164 -6.93 -1.99 -18.00
CA PRO A 164 -6.68 -3.09 -18.93
C PRO A 164 -5.72 -4.17 -18.42
N HIS A 165 -4.81 -3.79 -17.51
CA HIS A 165 -3.81 -4.69 -16.95
C HIS A 165 -4.21 -5.29 -15.60
N ILE A 166 -5.35 -4.87 -15.02
CA ILE A 166 -5.88 -5.49 -13.80
C ILE A 166 -6.46 -6.86 -14.15
N PRO A 167 -6.03 -7.95 -13.48
CA PRO A 167 -6.64 -9.26 -13.66
C PRO A 167 -8.15 -9.19 -13.47
N LYS A 168 -8.92 -9.84 -14.36
CA LYS A 168 -10.39 -9.74 -14.36
C LYS A 168 -11.03 -10.03 -13.00
N HIS A 169 -10.46 -10.98 -12.26
CA HIS A 169 -10.96 -11.35 -10.94
C HIS A 169 -10.67 -10.30 -9.86
N LEU A 170 -9.74 -9.35 -10.08
CA LEU A 170 -9.44 -8.23 -9.17
C LEU A 170 -10.11 -6.91 -9.59
N ALA A 171 -10.76 -6.86 -10.75
CA ALA A 171 -11.33 -5.63 -11.30
C ALA A 171 -12.38 -4.98 -10.37
N LYS A 172 -13.14 -5.78 -9.61
CA LYS A 172 -14.09 -5.25 -8.63
C LYS A 172 -13.37 -4.58 -7.46
N ARG A 173 -12.38 -5.24 -6.83
CA ARG A 173 -11.57 -4.63 -5.76
C ARG A 173 -10.85 -3.37 -6.20
N PHE A 174 -10.30 -3.34 -7.42
CA PHE A 174 -9.71 -2.13 -8.00
C PHE A 174 -10.73 -0.97 -8.03
N LYS A 175 -11.93 -1.23 -8.56
CA LYS A 175 -13.01 -0.23 -8.62
C LYS A 175 -13.47 0.20 -7.23
N ASP A 176 -13.57 -0.72 -6.28
CA ASP A 176 -13.97 -0.42 -4.90
C ASP A 176 -12.93 0.48 -4.23
N LEU A 177 -11.63 0.23 -4.44
CA LEU A 177 -10.53 1.06 -3.90
C LEU A 177 -10.52 2.47 -4.51
N VAL A 178 -10.67 2.58 -5.84
CA VAL A 178 -10.83 3.86 -6.53
C VAL A 178 -12.09 4.58 -6.05
N GLY A 179 -13.20 3.85 -5.89
CA GLY A 179 -14.47 4.34 -5.38
C GLY A 179 -14.31 4.96 -4.00
N LEU A 180 -13.65 4.26 -3.07
CA LEU A 180 -13.30 4.79 -1.75
C LEU A 180 -12.52 6.10 -1.86
N PHE A 181 -11.44 6.14 -2.66
CA PHE A 181 -10.67 7.37 -2.87
C PHE A 181 -11.53 8.52 -3.45
N THR A 182 -12.42 8.22 -4.39
CA THR A 182 -13.31 9.22 -4.99
C THR A 182 -14.40 9.72 -4.05
N ALA A 183 -14.87 8.90 -3.11
CA ALA A 183 -15.94 9.24 -2.17
C ALA A 183 -15.51 10.25 -1.09
N PHE A 184 -14.21 10.36 -0.80
CA PHE A 184 -13.75 11.39 0.15
C PHE A 184 -13.93 12.78 -0.43
N GLU A 185 -14.76 13.59 0.24
CA GLU A 185 -14.93 15.01 -0.04
C GLU A 185 -13.66 15.79 0.33
N THR A 186 -13.37 16.85 -0.41
CA THR A 186 -12.18 17.70 -0.22
C THR A 186 -12.28 18.67 0.96
N SER A 187 -13.37 18.60 1.74
CA SER A 187 -13.73 19.61 2.76
C SER A 187 -12.84 19.53 4.02
N GLU A 188 -12.37 18.35 4.43
CA GLU A 188 -11.39 18.20 5.52
C GLU A 188 -9.96 17.98 4.99
N THR A 189 -9.17 19.04 5.09
CA THR A 189 -8.01 19.22 4.22
C THR A 189 -6.78 18.39 4.60
N ASP A 190 -6.59 18.05 5.86
CA ASP A 190 -5.34 17.46 6.35
C ASP A 190 -5.43 15.94 6.54
N LYS A 191 -6.62 15.36 6.35
CA LYS A 191 -6.92 13.93 6.58
C LYS A 191 -7.39 13.20 5.32
N ALA A 192 -7.42 13.87 4.18
CA ALA A 192 -7.80 13.27 2.92
C ALA A 192 -6.83 12.12 2.59
N PRO A 193 -7.32 10.92 2.25
CA PRO A 193 -6.45 9.85 1.84
C PRO A 193 -5.85 10.13 0.46
N VAL A 194 -4.71 9.52 0.17
CA VAL A 194 -4.00 9.60 -1.10
C VAL A 194 -3.89 8.20 -1.68
N LEU A 195 -4.20 8.07 -2.96
CA LEU A 195 -4.02 6.83 -3.70
C LEU A 195 -2.60 6.78 -4.25
N VAL A 196 -1.84 5.75 -3.88
CA VAL A 196 -0.45 5.55 -4.27
C VAL A 196 -0.32 4.23 -5.01
N ASN A 197 0.24 4.24 -6.21
CA ASN A 197 0.66 3.06 -6.95
C ASN A 197 2.17 2.87 -6.79
N GLY A 198 2.61 1.70 -6.36
CA GLY A 198 4.02 1.35 -6.25
C GLY A 198 4.39 0.21 -7.17
N THR A 199 5.38 0.41 -8.03
CA THR A 199 5.91 -0.61 -8.93
C THR A 199 7.23 -1.16 -8.37
N PHE A 200 7.28 -2.47 -8.22
CA PHE A 200 8.42 -3.20 -7.66
C PHE A 200 8.76 -4.40 -8.55
N PHE A 201 10.03 -4.81 -8.55
CA PHE A 201 10.47 -5.99 -9.28
C PHE A 201 10.87 -7.10 -8.31
N TYR A 202 10.38 -8.31 -8.57
CA TYR A 202 10.74 -9.53 -7.86
C TYR A 202 11.23 -10.57 -8.86
N GLY A 203 12.53 -10.56 -9.14
CA GLY A 203 13.08 -11.28 -10.30
C GLY A 203 12.67 -10.57 -11.60
N ASP A 204 12.04 -11.29 -12.51
CA ASP A 204 11.44 -10.78 -13.75
C ASP A 204 9.96 -10.38 -13.57
N LEU A 205 9.41 -10.54 -12.37
CA LEU A 205 8.02 -10.24 -12.07
C LEU A 205 7.87 -8.79 -11.64
N GLU A 206 7.09 -8.02 -12.40
CA GLU A 206 6.62 -6.71 -11.97
C GLU A 206 5.43 -6.87 -11.02
N VAL A 207 5.58 -6.33 -9.81
CA VAL A 207 4.58 -6.37 -8.74
C VAL A 207 4.13 -4.96 -8.43
N ASN A 208 2.87 -4.69 -8.75
CA ASN A 208 2.24 -3.41 -8.52
C ASN A 208 1.42 -3.43 -7.22
N HIS A 209 1.52 -2.33 -6.46
CA HIS A 209 0.83 -2.11 -5.19
C HIS A 209 0.00 -0.84 -5.28
N LEU A 210 -1.32 -0.97 -5.41
CA LEU A 210 -2.22 0.16 -5.30
C LEU A 210 -2.72 0.27 -3.86
N VAL A 211 -2.37 1.37 -3.19
CA VAL A 211 -2.56 1.54 -1.75
C VAL A 211 -3.25 2.87 -1.47
N LEU A 212 -4.29 2.84 -0.64
CA LEU A 212 -4.94 4.04 -0.12
C LEU A 212 -4.32 4.39 1.23
N LEU A 213 -3.54 5.47 1.27
CA LEU A 213 -2.80 5.93 2.45
C LEU A 213 -3.49 7.13 3.09
N ARG A 214 -3.49 7.22 4.42
CA ARG A 214 -4.04 8.35 5.17
C ARG A 214 -3.14 8.73 6.33
N LYS A 215 -2.94 10.04 6.56
CA LYS A 215 -2.31 10.53 7.79
C LYS A 215 -3.34 10.51 8.92
N SER A 216 -2.99 9.84 10.01
CA SER A 216 -3.76 9.77 11.24
C SER A 216 -3.18 10.74 12.25
N GLN A 217 -4.05 11.47 12.94
CA GLN A 217 -3.62 12.33 14.06
C GLN A 217 -3.14 11.41 15.19
N ALA A 218 -1.92 11.63 15.67
CA ALA A 218 -1.52 11.05 16.94
C ALA A 218 -2.51 11.54 18.00
N MET A 219 -3.28 10.63 18.61
CA MET A 219 -4.11 10.98 19.76
C MET A 219 -3.15 11.37 20.88
N ALA A 220 -2.94 12.68 21.07
CA ALA A 220 -2.12 13.19 22.15
C ALA A 220 -2.76 12.75 23.47
N THR A 221 -2.17 11.77 24.15
CA THR A 221 -2.54 11.48 25.52
C THR A 221 -2.07 12.66 26.38
N THR A 222 -2.95 13.12 27.28
CA THR A 222 -2.92 14.42 27.96
C THR A 222 -1.64 14.74 28.75
N HIS A 223 -0.70 13.78 28.89
CA HIS A 223 0.50 13.95 29.70
C HIS A 223 1.85 13.72 28.98
N GLN A 224 1.90 13.37 27.70
CA GLN A 224 3.16 13.29 26.94
C GLN A 224 3.01 13.94 25.56
N ARG A 225 3.03 15.28 25.54
CA ARG A 225 3.33 16.07 24.33
C ARG A 225 4.84 16.01 24.07
N GLN A 226 5.30 14.93 23.47
CA GLN A 226 6.58 14.93 22.75
C GLN A 226 6.31 14.51 21.31
N ASP A 227 7.07 15.11 20.40
CA ASP A 227 6.90 15.19 18.95
C ASP A 227 6.87 13.82 18.23
N LEU A 228 5.85 13.01 18.47
CA LEU A 228 5.66 11.79 17.72
C LEU A 228 5.25 12.13 16.28
N PRO A 229 5.93 11.57 15.26
CA PRO A 229 5.59 11.81 13.87
C PRO A 229 4.15 11.35 13.59
N PRO A 230 3.45 12.00 12.65
CA PRO A 230 2.10 11.60 12.26
C PRO A 230 2.10 10.13 11.81
N LYS A 231 1.10 9.38 12.24
CA LYS A 231 1.00 7.96 11.91
C LYS A 231 0.32 7.80 10.57
N VAL A 232 0.94 7.13 9.60
CA VAL A 232 0.28 6.74 8.35
C VAL A 232 -0.42 5.40 8.47
N GLU A 233 -1.66 5.38 8.00
CA GLU A 233 -2.54 4.22 7.96
C GLU A 233 -2.78 3.79 6.50
N ILE A 234 -2.80 2.47 6.27
CA ILE A 234 -3.35 1.89 5.04
C ILE A 234 -4.85 1.69 5.25
N CYS A 235 -5.66 2.37 4.44
CA CYS A 235 -7.11 2.20 4.42
C CYS A 235 -7.56 1.08 3.48
N GLY A 236 -6.70 0.67 2.54
CA GLY A 236 -6.92 -0.46 1.65
C GLY A 236 -5.73 -0.68 0.75
N SER A 237 -5.52 -1.92 0.30
CA SER A 237 -4.49 -2.26 -0.66
C SER A 237 -4.95 -3.28 -1.68
N LEU A 238 -4.34 -3.24 -2.85
CA LEU A 238 -4.47 -4.19 -3.94
C LEU A 238 -3.07 -4.50 -4.45
N VAL A 239 -2.74 -5.79 -4.56
CA VAL A 239 -1.52 -6.26 -5.21
C VAL A 239 -1.91 -6.97 -6.50
N TYR A 240 -1.22 -6.66 -7.58
CA TYR A 240 -1.40 -7.27 -8.88
C TYR A 240 -0.06 -7.36 -9.60
N THR A 241 0.04 -8.25 -10.57
CA THR A 241 1.26 -8.47 -11.34
C THR A 241 0.97 -8.36 -12.83
N TRP A 242 1.95 -7.88 -13.58
CA TRP A 242 1.92 -7.83 -15.04
C TRP A 242 2.79 -8.93 -15.66
#